data_AF-A0A7S3EWM3-F1
#
_entry.id   AF-A0A7S3EWM3-F1
#
_cell.length_a   1.000
_cell.length_b   1.000
_cell.length_c   1.000
_cell.angle_alpha   90.00
_cell.angle_beta   90.00
_cell.angle_gamma   90.00
#
_symmetry.space_group_name_H-M   'P 1'
#
loop_
_entity.id
_entity.type
_entity.pdbx_description
1 polymer ?
#
loop_
_entity_poly.entity_id
_entity_poly.type
_entity_poly.pdbx_seq_one_letter_code
_entity_poly.pdbx_strand_id
1 'polypeptide(L)'
;NSGSVSLNEKAEEHVKAAFNYFRTRADPMLSAAELATLGRAVDLEAVAQSAGAAEPDVGALPVEMMVPLVQEQLRSHQDGPGSRYWVLLSLREAESLRGALHVAKEGGQDRLWADEGKARSHPLVALHTHSELLDAVNYTEGSAYERDVVRECFRFFSSETEYTARGQHLLLRCLQTTDQKDRQSFFTELRACR
;
A
#
# COMPACT_ATOMS: atom_id res chain seq x y z
N ASN A 1 -16.91 12.83 3.06
CA ASN A 1 -16.18 14.12 2.91
C ASN A 1 -14.91 13.87 2.14
N SER A 2 -15.02 13.96 0.82
CA SER A 2 -13.95 13.64 -0.13
C SER A 2 -12.98 14.81 -0.20
N GLY A 3 -11.94 14.81 0.64
CA GLY A 3 -10.84 15.75 0.49
C GLY A 3 -10.24 15.56 -0.91
N SER A 4 -10.18 16.63 -1.70
CA SER A 4 -9.39 16.64 -2.93
C SER A 4 -7.92 16.71 -2.53
N VAL A 5 -7.14 15.68 -2.83
CA VAL A 5 -5.70 15.70 -2.62
C VAL A 5 -5.11 16.69 -3.62
N SER A 6 -4.87 17.93 -3.19
CA SER A 6 -4.19 18.94 -4.01
C SER A 6 -2.68 18.76 -3.87
N LEU A 7 -2.00 18.58 -4.99
CA LEU A 7 -0.55 18.61 -5.04
C LEU A 7 -0.06 20.04 -4.72
N ASN A 8 1.08 20.16 -4.03
CA ASN A 8 1.73 21.46 -3.95
C ASN A 8 2.40 21.80 -5.29
N GLU A 9 2.64 23.08 -5.55
CA GLU A 9 3.16 23.58 -6.83
C GLU A 9 4.49 22.89 -7.23
N LYS A 10 5.38 22.65 -6.25
CA LYS A 10 6.64 21.92 -6.45
C LYS A 10 6.45 20.46 -6.83
N ALA A 11 5.46 19.79 -6.26
CA ALA A 11 5.13 18.40 -6.55
C ALA A 11 4.51 18.27 -7.95
N GLU A 12 3.68 19.24 -8.35
CA GLU A 12 3.19 19.31 -9.73
C GLU A 12 4.33 19.52 -10.72
N GLU A 13 5.29 20.40 -10.42
CA GLU A 13 6.50 20.58 -11.23
C GLU A 13 7.33 19.30 -11.33
N HIS A 14 7.53 18.58 -10.22
CA HIS A 14 8.24 17.29 -10.22
C HIS A 14 7.50 16.21 -11.03
N VAL A 15 6.17 16.15 -10.95
CA VAL A 15 5.37 15.24 -11.78
C VAL A 15 5.52 15.57 -13.26
N LYS A 16 5.46 16.86 -13.62
CA LYS A 16 5.69 17.33 -14.99
C LYS A 16 7.12 17.06 -15.47
N ALA A 17 8.11 17.23 -14.61
CA ALA A 17 9.52 16.93 -14.92
C ALA A 17 9.74 15.42 -15.13
N ALA A 18 9.17 14.58 -14.27
CA ALA A 18 9.21 13.13 -14.42
C ALA A 18 8.51 12.69 -15.72
N PHE A 19 7.39 13.31 -16.08
CA PHE A 19 6.73 13.07 -17.36
C PHE A 19 7.62 13.39 -18.55
N ASN A 20 8.27 14.56 -18.54
CA ASN A 20 9.21 14.95 -19.60
C ASN A 20 10.42 14.01 -19.70
N TYR A 21 10.80 13.36 -18.60
CA TYR A 21 11.86 12.36 -18.61
C TYR A 21 11.48 11.08 -19.36
N PHE A 22 10.22 10.64 -19.26
CA PHE A 22 9.73 9.45 -19.98
C PHE A 22 9.39 9.72 -21.45
N ARG A 23 9.39 10.99 -21.87
CA ARG A 23 9.18 11.37 -23.26
C ARG A 23 10.45 11.17 -24.08
N THR A 24 10.36 10.29 -25.06
CA THR A 24 11.35 10.14 -26.11
C THR A 24 11.07 11.05 -27.32
N ARG A 25 9.83 11.53 -27.47
CA ARG A 25 9.40 12.46 -28.54
C ARG A 25 9.11 13.88 -28.05
N ALA A 26 9.25 14.84 -28.96
CA ALA A 26 8.97 16.26 -28.73
C ALA A 26 7.45 16.62 -28.74
N ASP A 27 6.56 15.64 -28.87
CA ASP A 27 5.10 15.80 -28.88
C ASP A 27 4.53 15.96 -27.45
N PRO A 28 3.53 16.84 -27.20
CA PRO A 28 2.81 16.91 -25.91
C PRO A 28 2.16 15.60 -25.42
N MET A 29 2.11 14.54 -26.24
CA MET A 29 1.48 13.26 -25.90
C MET A 29 2.49 12.17 -25.49
N LEU A 30 2.09 11.27 -24.59
CA LEU A 30 2.77 9.99 -24.39
C LEU A 30 2.28 8.97 -25.41
N SER A 31 3.20 8.19 -25.96
CA SER A 31 2.85 6.95 -26.66
C SER A 31 2.32 5.90 -25.68
N ALA A 32 1.65 4.87 -26.21
CA ALA A 32 1.14 3.75 -25.42
C ALA A 32 2.26 3.02 -24.63
N ALA A 33 3.46 2.92 -25.21
CA ALA A 33 4.61 2.29 -24.54
C ALA A 33 5.19 3.16 -23.39
N GLU A 34 5.26 4.47 -23.59
CA GLU A 34 5.71 5.41 -22.57
C GLU A 34 4.68 5.50 -21.43
N LEU A 35 3.39 5.52 -21.77
CA LEU A 35 2.30 5.47 -20.81
C LEU A 35 2.29 4.17 -20.01
N ALA A 36 2.55 3.02 -20.64
CA ALA A 36 2.68 1.75 -19.93
C ALA A 36 3.86 1.76 -18.95
N THR A 37 4.97 2.38 -19.35
CA THR A 37 6.17 2.50 -18.51
C THR A 37 5.94 3.44 -17.34
N LEU A 38 5.31 4.59 -17.58
CA LEU A 38 4.91 5.53 -16.55
C LEU A 38 3.88 4.92 -15.59
N GLY A 39 2.87 4.22 -16.12
CA GLY A 39 1.85 3.52 -15.34
C GLY A 39 2.49 2.50 -14.38
N ARG A 40 3.49 1.74 -14.84
CA ARG A 40 4.27 0.84 -13.97
C ARG A 40 5.09 1.59 -12.92
N ALA A 41 5.70 2.73 -13.27
CA ALA A 41 6.46 3.52 -12.31
C ALA A 41 5.57 4.10 -11.19
N VAL A 42 4.32 4.44 -11.52
CA VAL A 42 3.34 5.05 -10.60
C VAL A 42 2.45 4.00 -9.91
N ASP A 43 2.61 2.71 -10.20
CA ASP A 43 1.74 1.59 -9.74
C ASP A 43 0.27 1.74 -10.16
N LEU A 44 0.04 2.28 -11.35
CA LEU A 44 -1.27 2.28 -12.02
C LEU A 44 -1.32 1.09 -12.98
N GLU A 45 -1.36 -0.13 -12.41
CA GLU A 45 -1.29 -1.39 -13.16
C GLU A 45 -2.39 -1.50 -14.23
N ALA A 46 -3.62 -1.08 -13.90
CA ALA A 46 -4.73 -1.07 -14.85
C ALA A 46 -4.43 -0.17 -16.08
N VAL A 47 -3.84 1.00 -15.84
CA VAL A 47 -3.40 1.93 -16.90
C VAL A 47 -2.25 1.34 -17.69
N ALA A 48 -1.30 0.69 -17.02
CA ALA A 48 -0.15 0.06 -17.66
C ALA A 48 -0.56 -1.11 -18.57
N GLN A 49 -1.51 -1.94 -18.12
CA GLN A 49 -2.01 -3.07 -18.89
C GLN A 49 -2.86 -2.60 -20.07
N SER A 50 -3.74 -1.61 -19.87
CA SER A 50 -4.52 -1.03 -20.97
C SER A 50 -3.63 -0.36 -22.02
N ALA A 51 -2.56 0.31 -21.59
CA ALA A 51 -1.62 0.96 -22.50
C ALA A 51 -0.72 -0.06 -23.22
N GLY A 52 -0.29 -1.14 -22.55
CA GLY A 52 0.49 -2.21 -23.16
C GLY A 52 -0.27 -3.07 -24.17
N ALA A 53 -1.60 -3.13 -24.05
CA ALA A 53 -2.49 -3.81 -25.00
C ALA A 53 -2.92 -2.93 -26.18
N ALA A 54 -2.65 -1.62 -26.13
CA ALA A 54 -2.96 -0.69 -27.20
C ALA A 54 -1.89 -0.74 -28.30
N GLU A 55 -2.32 -0.55 -29.55
CA GLU A 55 -1.42 -0.33 -30.69
C GLU A 55 -0.46 0.84 -30.37
N PRO A 56 0.83 0.74 -30.73
CA PRO A 56 1.88 1.67 -30.31
C PRO A 56 1.65 3.15 -30.67
N ASP A 57 0.70 3.42 -31.58
CA ASP A 57 0.35 4.76 -32.09
C ASP A 57 -1.03 5.29 -31.64
N VAL A 58 -1.81 4.55 -30.81
CA VAL A 58 -3.24 4.88 -30.58
C VAL A 58 -3.58 5.35 -29.15
N GLY A 59 -2.64 5.37 -28.21
CA GLY A 59 -2.90 5.73 -26.82
C GLY A 59 -2.36 7.08 -26.39
N ALA A 60 -2.96 8.20 -26.83
CA ALA A 60 -2.52 9.55 -26.47
C ALA A 60 -3.21 10.07 -25.19
N LEU A 61 -2.50 10.05 -24.06
CA LEU A 61 -2.92 10.79 -22.85
C LEU A 61 -2.19 12.14 -22.77
N PRO A 62 -2.92 13.27 -22.62
CA PRO A 62 -2.34 14.57 -22.38
C PRO A 62 -1.70 14.65 -20.98
N VAL A 63 -0.64 15.47 -20.84
CA VAL A 63 0.02 15.81 -19.56
C VAL A 63 -1.00 16.26 -18.50
N GLU A 64 -2.02 16.98 -18.93
CA GLU A 64 -3.04 17.59 -18.08
C GLU A 64 -3.92 16.54 -17.40
N MET A 65 -4.03 15.33 -17.96
CA MET A 65 -4.74 14.21 -17.36
C MET A 65 -3.88 13.40 -16.39
N MET A 66 -2.57 13.66 -16.31
CA MET A 66 -1.67 12.93 -15.40
C MET A 66 -1.73 13.44 -13.96
N VAL A 67 -1.86 14.75 -13.77
CA VAL A 67 -2.04 15.35 -12.44
C VAL A 67 -3.23 14.70 -11.70
N PRO A 68 -4.43 14.58 -12.30
CA PRO A 68 -5.54 13.90 -11.65
C PRO A 68 -5.31 12.39 -11.47
N LEU A 69 -4.56 11.70 -12.34
CA LEU A 69 -4.20 10.29 -12.14
C LEU A 69 -3.26 10.09 -10.94
N VAL A 70 -2.26 10.96 -10.80
CA VAL A 70 -1.34 10.96 -9.66
C VAL A 70 -2.07 11.38 -8.38
N GLN A 71 -2.99 12.35 -8.46
CA GLN A 71 -3.83 12.75 -7.33
C GLN A 71 -4.80 11.64 -6.90
N GLU A 72 -5.41 10.92 -7.84
CA GLU A 72 -6.27 9.77 -7.53
C GLU A 72 -5.45 8.62 -6.93
N GLN A 73 -4.22 8.42 -7.43
CA GLN A 73 -3.30 7.46 -6.85
C GLN A 73 -2.93 7.86 -5.41
N LEU A 74 -2.52 9.11 -5.19
CA LEU A 74 -2.23 9.65 -3.86
C LEU A 74 -3.46 9.67 -2.95
N ARG A 75 -4.67 9.80 -3.50
CA ARG A 75 -5.92 9.64 -2.77
C ARG A 75 -6.12 8.21 -2.33
N SER A 76 -5.93 7.23 -3.22
CA SER A 76 -5.94 5.81 -2.84
C SER A 76 -4.92 5.51 -1.73
N HIS A 77 -3.80 6.25 -1.72
CA HIS A 77 -2.74 6.18 -0.69
C HIS A 77 -3.00 7.05 0.57
N GLN A 78 -3.95 7.98 0.53
CA GLN A 78 -4.40 8.73 1.72
C GLN A 78 -5.59 8.05 2.38
N ASP A 79 -6.46 7.43 1.58
CA ASP A 79 -7.58 6.61 2.05
C ASP A 79 -7.11 5.22 2.55
N GLY A 80 -5.85 4.83 2.35
CA GLY A 80 -5.14 3.74 3.07
C GLY A 80 -3.62 3.94 3.02
N PRO A 81 -2.79 3.68 4.07
CA PRO A 81 -2.96 2.82 5.24
C PRO A 81 -2.99 3.64 6.56
N GLY A 82 -3.70 4.77 6.57
CA GLY A 82 -3.81 5.61 7.77
C GLY A 82 -4.76 5.10 8.85
N SER A 83 -5.65 4.14 8.52
CA SER A 83 -6.66 3.62 9.47
C SER A 83 -6.41 2.18 9.95
N ARG A 84 -5.47 1.45 9.33
CA ARG A 84 -5.22 0.03 9.61
C ARG A 84 -3.76 -0.19 9.95
N TYR A 85 -3.52 -0.69 11.15
CA TYR A 85 -2.20 -1.09 11.60
C TYR A 85 -2.02 -2.59 11.37
N TRP A 86 -0.89 -2.95 10.78
CA TRP A 86 -0.45 -4.33 10.61
C TRP A 86 0.69 -4.61 11.57
N VAL A 87 0.59 -5.67 12.34
CA VAL A 87 1.58 -6.07 13.34
C VAL A 87 2.03 -7.48 13.02
N LEU A 88 3.36 -7.68 12.93
CA LEU A 88 3.92 -9.02 12.84
C LEU A 88 3.92 -9.65 14.24
N LEU A 89 3.42 -10.88 14.32
CA LEU A 89 3.34 -11.65 15.54
C LEU A 89 4.20 -12.90 15.42
N SER A 90 4.82 -13.30 16.54
CA SER A 90 5.35 -14.65 16.68
C SER A 90 4.22 -15.68 16.69
N LEU A 91 4.52 -16.96 16.38
CA LEU A 91 3.51 -18.03 16.40
C LEU A 91 2.80 -18.16 17.76
N ARG A 92 3.52 -17.92 18.85
CA ARG A 92 2.96 -17.98 20.21
C ARG A 92 1.97 -16.84 20.46
N GLU A 93 2.31 -15.63 20.03
CA GLU A 93 1.41 -14.48 20.12
C GLU A 93 0.19 -14.67 19.20
N ALA A 94 0.40 -15.18 17.99
CA ALA A 94 -0.67 -15.48 17.05
C ALA A 94 -1.67 -16.50 17.61
N GLU A 95 -1.21 -17.58 18.25
CA GLU A 95 -2.09 -18.57 18.88
C GLU A 95 -2.86 -17.97 20.07
N SER A 96 -2.19 -17.15 20.86
CA SER A 96 -2.81 -16.47 22.00
C SER A 96 -3.89 -15.49 21.55
N LEU A 97 -3.61 -14.72 20.50
CA LEU A 97 -4.56 -13.80 19.87
C LEU A 97 -5.73 -14.56 19.26
N ARG A 98 -5.48 -15.67 18.57
CA ARG A 98 -6.53 -16.52 17.98
C ARG A 98 -7.51 -17.03 19.05
N GLY A 99 -7.00 -17.52 20.18
CA GLY A 99 -7.84 -17.92 21.30
C GLY A 99 -8.69 -16.77 21.85
N ALA A 100 -8.10 -15.57 21.96
CA ALA A 100 -8.79 -14.39 22.46
C ALA A 100 -9.89 -13.90 21.49
N LEU A 101 -9.64 -13.94 20.17
CA LEU A 101 -10.63 -13.65 19.13
C LEU A 101 -11.80 -14.63 19.18
N HIS A 102 -11.52 -15.92 19.36
CA HIS A 102 -12.56 -16.95 19.47
C HIS A 102 -13.46 -16.71 20.69
N VAL A 103 -12.87 -16.43 21.86
CA VAL A 103 -13.63 -16.13 23.09
C VAL A 103 -14.51 -14.89 22.93
N ALA A 104 -14.07 -13.86 22.20
CA ALA A 104 -14.89 -12.69 21.94
C ALA A 104 -16.05 -12.93 20.96
N LYS A 105 -15.89 -13.86 20.01
CA LYS A 105 -16.99 -14.27 19.13
C LYS A 105 -18.07 -15.00 19.90
N GLU A 106 -17.69 -15.91 20.79
CA GLU A 106 -18.62 -16.77 21.52
C GLU A 106 -19.21 -16.11 22.79
N GLY A 107 -18.38 -15.34 23.51
CA GLY A 107 -18.70 -14.81 24.84
C GLY A 107 -19.16 -13.34 24.87
N GLY A 108 -19.32 -12.70 23.71
CA GLY A 108 -19.62 -11.28 23.60
C GLY A 108 -18.37 -10.40 23.57
N GLN A 109 -18.45 -9.28 22.83
CA GLN A 109 -17.29 -8.42 22.50
C GLN A 109 -16.67 -7.70 23.70
N ASP A 110 -17.35 -7.67 24.85
CA ASP A 110 -16.92 -7.02 26.10
C ASP A 110 -15.70 -7.68 26.78
N ARG A 111 -15.36 -8.92 26.43
CA ARG A 111 -14.26 -9.63 27.11
C ARG A 111 -12.87 -9.30 26.58
N LEU A 112 -12.76 -8.85 25.34
CA LEU A 112 -11.49 -8.43 24.74
C LEU A 112 -11.17 -6.97 25.04
N TRP A 113 -12.20 -6.14 25.16
CA TRP A 113 -12.08 -4.70 25.28
C TRP A 113 -12.49 -4.32 26.69
N ALA A 114 -11.52 -4.01 27.55
CA ALA A 114 -11.83 -3.46 28.87
C ALA A 114 -12.65 -2.19 28.68
N ASP A 115 -13.94 -2.27 28.99
CA ASP A 115 -14.89 -1.18 28.80
C ASP A 115 -14.62 -0.09 29.85
N GLU A 116 -13.72 0.84 29.55
CA GLU A 116 -13.55 2.09 30.32
C GLU A 116 -14.67 3.09 30.03
N GLY A 117 -15.94 2.63 30.05
CA GLY A 117 -17.14 3.46 30.14
C GLY A 117 -17.35 4.46 29.00
N LYS A 118 -16.73 4.25 27.83
CA LYS A 118 -16.95 5.07 26.63
C LYS A 118 -17.33 4.14 25.50
N ALA A 119 -18.51 4.39 24.91
CA ALA A 119 -18.98 3.80 23.66
C ALA A 119 -17.98 4.10 22.52
N ARG A 120 -16.85 3.39 22.51
CA ARG A 120 -15.90 3.34 21.41
C ARG A 120 -16.34 2.19 20.53
N SER A 121 -16.39 2.43 19.21
CA SER A 121 -16.55 1.34 18.26
C SER A 121 -15.49 0.29 18.55
N HIS A 122 -15.90 -0.97 18.75
CA HIS A 122 -14.96 -2.06 19.00
C HIS A 122 -13.92 -2.12 17.87
N PRO A 123 -12.63 -2.25 18.19
CA PRO A 123 -11.59 -2.26 17.16
C PRO A 123 -11.76 -3.47 16.23
N LEU A 124 -11.53 -3.23 14.95
CA LEU A 124 -11.53 -4.24 13.89
C LEU A 124 -10.24 -5.03 14.01
N VAL A 125 -10.31 -6.31 14.35
CA VAL A 125 -9.11 -7.15 14.50
C VAL A 125 -9.22 -8.37 13.62
N ALA A 126 -8.17 -8.64 12.87
CA ALA A 126 -8.03 -9.84 12.06
C ALA A 126 -6.63 -10.42 12.20
N LEU A 127 -6.59 -11.74 12.25
CA LEU A 127 -5.37 -12.53 12.21
C LEU A 127 -5.23 -13.13 10.81
N HIS A 128 -4.13 -12.81 10.15
CA HIS A 128 -3.83 -13.26 8.80
C HIS A 128 -2.53 -14.06 8.77
N THR A 129 -2.46 -15.03 7.85
CA THR A 129 -1.19 -15.50 7.30
C THR A 129 -0.80 -14.63 6.09
N HIS A 130 0.31 -14.96 5.43
CA HIS A 130 0.73 -14.32 4.17
C HIS A 130 -0.34 -14.30 3.05
N SER A 131 -1.30 -15.22 3.08
CA SER A 131 -2.28 -15.42 2.01
C SER A 131 -3.73 -15.56 2.48
N GLU A 132 -3.95 -15.92 3.75
CA GLU A 132 -5.28 -16.31 4.24
C GLU A 132 -5.67 -15.57 5.52
N LEU A 133 -6.97 -15.34 5.68
CA LEU A 133 -7.54 -14.87 6.95
C LEU A 133 -7.79 -16.08 7.86
N LEU A 134 -7.14 -16.11 9.02
CA LEU A 134 -7.30 -17.19 10.00
C LEU A 134 -8.50 -16.96 10.92
N ASP A 135 -8.61 -15.76 11.47
CA ASP A 135 -9.70 -15.39 12.39
C ASP A 135 -9.89 -13.87 12.43
N ALA A 136 -11.08 -13.40 12.78
CA ALA A 136 -11.37 -11.96 12.83
C ALA A 136 -12.62 -11.60 13.62
N VAL A 137 -12.59 -10.45 14.30
CA VAL A 137 -13.74 -9.84 14.98
C VAL A 137 -14.01 -8.47 14.38
N ASN A 138 -15.25 -8.24 13.95
CA ASN A 138 -15.73 -7.02 13.30
C ASN A 138 -14.98 -6.61 12.01
N TYR A 139 -14.00 -7.38 11.53
CA TYR A 139 -13.15 -7.03 10.40
C TYR A 139 -13.91 -6.85 9.07
N THR A 140 -13.56 -5.80 8.36
CA THR A 140 -13.88 -5.58 6.95
C THR A 140 -12.61 -5.69 6.11
N GLU A 141 -12.70 -6.33 4.95
CA GLU A 141 -11.56 -6.50 4.08
C GLU A 141 -11.03 -5.16 3.56
N GLY A 142 -9.71 -5.00 3.59
CA GLY A 142 -9.02 -3.82 3.04
C GLY A 142 -8.96 -3.86 1.50
N SER A 143 -8.39 -2.81 0.92
CA SER A 143 -8.17 -2.77 -0.52
C SER A 143 -7.18 -3.85 -0.98
N ALA A 144 -7.23 -4.23 -2.26
CA ALA A 144 -6.27 -5.16 -2.84
C ALA A 144 -4.82 -4.63 -2.73
N TYR A 145 -4.63 -3.33 -2.92
CA TYR A 145 -3.33 -2.67 -2.79
C TYR A 145 -2.76 -2.78 -1.37
N GLU A 146 -3.58 -2.54 -0.33
CA GLU A 146 -3.14 -2.69 1.07
C GLU A 146 -2.69 -4.12 1.37
N ARG A 147 -3.40 -5.12 0.85
CA ARG A 147 -3.02 -6.53 1.03
C ARG A 147 -1.72 -6.89 0.31
N ASP A 148 -1.54 -6.39 -0.91
CA ASP A 148 -0.30 -6.59 -1.67
C ASP A 148 0.90 -5.97 -0.94
N VAL A 149 0.74 -4.75 -0.42
CA VAL A 149 1.75 -4.06 0.39
C VAL A 149 2.15 -4.91 1.61
N VAL A 150 1.16 -5.34 2.39
CA VAL A 150 1.38 -6.11 3.61
C VAL A 150 2.07 -7.43 3.29
N ARG A 151 1.63 -8.12 2.23
CA ARG A 151 2.24 -9.37 1.78
C ARG A 151 3.72 -9.20 1.50
N GLU A 152 4.11 -8.18 0.74
CA GLU A 152 5.52 -7.94 0.42
C GLU A 152 6.34 -7.61 1.68
N CYS A 153 5.78 -6.86 2.64
CA CYS A 153 6.42 -6.64 3.93
C CYS A 153 6.64 -7.95 4.72
N PHE A 154 5.65 -8.84 4.77
CA PHE A 154 5.78 -10.15 5.43
C PHE A 154 6.83 -11.04 4.77
N ARG A 155 6.87 -11.08 3.43
CA ARG A 155 7.91 -11.80 2.67
C ARG A 155 9.30 -11.28 3.03
N PHE A 156 9.43 -9.97 3.18
CA PHE A 156 10.68 -9.31 3.53
C PHE A 156 11.16 -9.67 4.94
N PHE A 157 10.28 -9.64 5.94
CA PHE A 157 10.62 -10.12 7.29
C PHE A 157 10.95 -11.61 7.33
N SER A 158 10.29 -12.41 6.48
CA SER A 158 10.56 -13.84 6.33
C SER A 158 11.86 -14.12 5.56
N SER A 159 12.54 -13.08 5.05
CA SER A 159 13.73 -13.18 4.20
C SER A 159 13.53 -14.05 2.96
N GLU A 160 12.34 -14.01 2.38
CA GLU A 160 12.12 -14.58 1.07
C GLU A 160 12.97 -13.87 0.01
N THR A 161 13.32 -14.59 -1.04
CA THR A 161 14.09 -14.06 -2.18
C THR A 161 13.16 -13.87 -3.39
N GLU A 162 13.69 -13.38 -4.51
CA GLU A 162 12.95 -13.26 -5.77
C GLU A 162 11.77 -12.26 -5.71
N TYR A 163 12.06 -11.01 -5.34
CA TYR A 163 11.08 -9.93 -5.47
C TYR A 163 10.90 -9.53 -6.94
N THR A 164 9.65 -9.44 -7.36
CA THR A 164 9.30 -8.78 -8.63
C THR A 164 9.61 -7.28 -8.53
N ALA A 165 9.78 -6.62 -9.68
CA ALA A 165 10.00 -5.16 -9.70
C ALA A 165 8.89 -4.40 -8.95
N ARG A 166 7.64 -4.85 -9.10
CA ARG A 166 6.49 -4.29 -8.37
C ARG A 166 6.60 -4.53 -6.86
N GLY A 167 6.98 -5.73 -6.42
CA GLY A 167 7.17 -6.02 -4.99
C GLY A 167 8.24 -5.13 -4.34
N GLN A 168 9.33 -4.88 -5.05
CA GLN A 168 10.38 -3.95 -4.61
C GLN A 168 9.85 -2.51 -4.49
N HIS A 169 9.05 -2.04 -5.46
CA HIS A 169 8.44 -0.71 -5.41
C HIS A 169 7.47 -0.56 -4.22
N LEU A 170 6.64 -1.58 -3.96
CA LEU A 170 5.73 -1.58 -2.82
C LEU A 170 6.50 -1.47 -1.50
N LEU A 171 7.58 -2.23 -1.32
CA LEU A 171 8.45 -2.15 -0.14
C LEU A 171 9.08 -0.77 0.03
N LEU A 172 9.65 -0.21 -1.04
CA LEU A 172 10.27 1.11 -1.00
C LEU A 172 9.28 2.20 -0.59
N ARG A 173 8.03 2.11 -1.05
CA ARG A 173 6.95 3.05 -0.70
C ARG A 173 6.57 2.96 0.77
N CYS A 174 6.53 1.76 1.36
CA CYS A 174 6.24 1.59 2.79
C CYS A 174 7.23 2.31 3.69
N LEU A 175 8.48 2.46 3.24
CA LEU A 175 9.52 3.10 4.01
C LEU A 175 9.42 4.63 3.98
N GLN A 176 8.80 5.24 2.96
CA GLN A 176 8.96 6.66 2.62
C GLN A 176 8.61 7.65 3.74
N THR A 177 7.74 7.28 4.68
CA THR A 177 7.29 8.14 5.78
C THR A 177 8.19 8.11 7.01
N THR A 178 9.02 7.07 7.18
CA THR A 178 9.91 6.93 8.34
C THR A 178 11.23 7.65 8.08
N ASP A 179 11.83 8.31 9.06
CA ASP A 179 13.14 8.93 8.86
C ASP A 179 14.23 7.88 8.58
N GLN A 180 15.20 8.21 7.72
CA GLN A 180 16.24 7.26 7.30
C GLN A 180 17.04 6.71 8.49
N LYS A 181 17.27 7.54 9.52
CA LYS A 181 17.98 7.14 10.75
C LYS A 181 17.22 6.06 11.52
N ASP A 182 15.91 6.23 11.67
CA ASP A 182 15.07 5.29 12.40
C ASP A 182 14.99 3.94 11.67
N ARG A 183 14.90 3.97 10.33
CA ARG A 183 14.96 2.76 9.51
C ARG A 183 16.28 2.00 9.74
N GLN A 184 17.41 2.71 9.76
CA GLN A 184 18.72 2.09 9.96
C GLN A 184 18.84 1.42 11.33
N SER A 185 18.38 2.08 12.39
CA SER A 185 18.35 1.51 13.74
C SER A 185 17.52 0.24 13.80
N PHE A 186 16.28 0.30 13.29
CA PHE A 186 15.38 -0.86 13.21
C PHE A 186 16.01 -2.06 12.49
N PHE A 187 16.65 -1.83 11.34
CA PHE A 187 17.32 -2.90 10.60
C PHE A 187 18.52 -3.49 11.34
N THR A 188 19.25 -2.66 12.08
CA THR A 188 20.39 -3.10 12.88
C THR A 188 19.92 -4.00 14.03
N GLU A 189 18.85 -3.60 14.71
CA GLU A 189 18.21 -4.38 15.79
C GLU A 189 17.69 -5.72 15.27
N LEU A 190 16.96 -5.74 14.16
CA LEU A 190 16.47 -6.99 13.57
C LEU A 190 17.58 -7.95 13.17
N ARG A 191 18.69 -7.44 12.64
CA ARG A 191 19.86 -8.25 12.30
C ARG A 191 20.57 -8.80 13.54
N ALA A 192 20.55 -8.09 14.65
CA ALA A 192 21.15 -8.53 15.91
C ALA A 192 20.31 -9.60 16.62
N CYS A 193 19.01 -9.68 16.32
CA CYS A 193 18.08 -10.68 16.86
C CYS A 193 18.06 -12.01 16.06
N ARG A 194 18.90 -12.15 15.04
CA ARG A 194 19.16 -13.42 14.33
C ARG A 194 20.47 -14.03 14.80
#